data_AF-A0A0W0U8Q7-F1
#
_entry.id   AF-A0A0W0U8Q7-F1
#
_cell.length_a   1.000
_cell.length_b   1.000
_cell.length_c   1.000
_cell.angle_alpha   90.00
_cell.angle_beta   90.00
_cell.angle_gamma   90.00
#
_symmetry.space_group_name_H-M   'P 1'
#
loop_
_entity.id
_entity.type
_entity.pdbx_description
1 polymer ?
#
loop_
_entity_poly.entity_id
_entity_poly.type
_entity_poly.pdbx_seq_one_letter_code
_entity_poly.pdbx_strand_id
1 'polypeptide(L)'
;MTQTWVAKTRYKKFLVKTIYLWIALFLASILMLIALFIAYNSLQKERDSFQREATLFKLVSDFQTQFNLSTVHIRSFLITGQPLFFADYLRAVNALKSLNNAFALFEDLHAKSEEMALLNRAKRKAENIRVIETHALKLLATAYTVNARLLTDEVNSYSLSAEDMARTPEDKLRIAQDLVFGADYLRANAGVISLLNAFQSTLYNRINTQTIIETNITDRALLLLTCLLIAQIFVIASIIWLRAISMRKYINRLE
;
A
#
# COMPACT_ATOMS: atom_id res chain seq x y z
N MET A 1 33.14 65.89 30.63
CA MET A 1 31.90 65.63 29.87
C MET A 1 32.06 64.79 28.60
N THR A 2 33.27 64.64 28.04
CA THR A 2 33.49 63.91 26.76
C THR A 2 33.50 62.38 26.90
N GLN A 3 34.01 61.82 28.00
CA GLN A 3 34.10 60.36 28.19
C GLN A 3 32.75 59.65 28.35
N THR A 4 31.79 60.25 29.06
CA THR A 4 30.45 59.68 29.27
C THR A 4 29.61 59.68 27.99
N TRP A 5 29.79 60.68 27.12
CA TRP A 5 29.11 60.77 25.83
C TRP A 5 29.64 59.72 24.82
N VAL A 6 30.95 59.49 24.79
CA VAL A 6 31.58 58.43 23.98
C VAL A 6 31.19 57.02 24.46
N ALA A 7 31.07 56.80 25.77
CA ALA A 7 30.59 55.53 26.32
C ALA A 7 29.12 55.23 25.94
N LYS A 8 28.24 56.24 26.04
CA LYS A 8 26.81 56.13 25.71
C LYS A 8 26.55 55.89 24.21
N THR A 9 27.33 56.52 23.33
CA THR A 9 27.27 56.29 21.88
C THR A 9 27.81 54.92 21.47
N ARG A 10 28.88 54.43 22.11
CA ARG A 10 29.42 53.07 21.88
C ARG A 10 28.43 51.99 22.35
N TYR A 11 27.78 52.20 23.50
CA TYR A 11 26.73 51.31 24.02
C TYR A 11 25.49 51.27 23.11
N LYS A 12 25.02 52.42 22.59
CA LYS A 12 23.95 52.47 21.57
C LYS A 12 24.30 51.67 20.31
N LYS A 13 25.56 51.73 19.82
CA LYS A 13 26.00 50.91 18.68
C LYS A 13 25.95 49.41 18.97
N PHE A 14 26.23 48.98 20.20
CA PHE A 14 26.07 47.57 20.61
C PHE A 14 24.59 47.15 20.70
N LEU A 15 23.72 48.01 21.22
CA LEU A 15 22.27 47.76 21.27
C LEU A 15 21.66 47.57 19.87
N VAL A 16 22.00 48.46 18.93
CA VAL A 16 21.54 48.36 17.53
C VAL A 16 22.01 47.04 16.88
N LYS A 17 23.25 46.60 17.14
CA LYS A 17 23.75 45.30 16.66
C LYS A 17 22.99 44.11 17.25
N THR A 18 22.57 44.17 18.53
CA THR A 18 21.74 43.11 19.11
C THR A 18 20.34 43.05 18.52
N ILE A 19 19.77 44.17 18.08
CA ILE A 19 18.45 44.20 17.40
C ILE A 19 18.52 43.45 16.06
N TYR A 20 19.56 43.65 15.26
CA TYR A 20 19.74 42.90 14.00
C TYR A 20 19.87 41.39 14.22
N LEU A 21 20.52 40.96 15.31
CA LEU A 21 20.62 39.53 15.67
C LEU A 21 19.26 38.94 16.08
N TRP A 22 18.42 39.71 16.79
CA TRP A 22 17.04 39.28 17.09
C TRP A 22 16.16 39.17 15.85
N ILE A 23 16.27 40.13 14.92
CA ILE A 23 15.55 40.07 13.63
C ILE A 23 16.00 38.85 12.81
N ALA A 24 17.31 38.58 12.76
CA ALA A 24 17.85 37.40 12.09
C ALA A 24 17.36 36.09 12.73
N LEU A 25 17.30 36.02 14.06
CA LEU A 25 16.75 34.87 14.78
C LEU A 25 15.27 34.67 14.46
N PHE A 26 14.48 35.74 14.45
CA PHE A 26 13.05 35.69 14.11
C PHE A 26 12.81 35.19 12.69
N LEU A 27 13.56 35.72 11.71
CA LEU A 27 13.48 35.29 10.31
C LEU A 27 13.89 33.81 10.14
N ALA A 28 14.96 33.38 10.83
CA ALA A 28 15.38 31.99 10.83
C ALA A 28 14.31 31.06 11.43
N SER A 29 13.60 31.50 12.48
CA SER A 29 12.49 30.75 13.06
C SER A 29 11.30 30.62 12.11
N ILE A 30 10.96 31.67 11.35
CA ILE A 30 9.92 31.58 10.31
C ILE A 30 10.33 30.57 9.23
N LEU A 31 11.57 30.61 8.76
CA LEU A 31 12.07 29.70 7.74
C LEU A 31 12.09 28.25 8.22
N MET A 32 12.43 28.03 9.50
CA MET A 32 12.34 26.73 10.15
C MET A 32 10.90 26.20 10.21
N LEU A 33 9.91 27.06 10.53
CA LEU A 33 8.49 26.66 10.53
C LEU A 33 8.01 26.26 9.13
N ILE A 34 8.42 26.98 8.09
CA ILE A 34 8.10 26.63 6.70
C ILE A 34 8.73 25.28 6.32
N ALA A 35 10.01 25.08 6.64
CA ALA A 35 10.71 23.82 6.39
C ALA A 35 10.06 22.64 7.12
N LEU A 36 9.64 22.85 8.38
CA LEU A 36 8.92 21.85 9.17
C LEU A 36 7.56 21.50 8.55
N PHE A 37 6.82 22.48 8.07
CA PHE A 37 5.53 22.27 7.41
C PHE A 37 5.66 21.46 6.11
N ILE A 38 6.68 21.76 5.29
CA ILE A 38 6.97 21.00 4.07
C ILE A 38 7.36 19.56 4.42
N ALA A 39 8.27 19.37 5.38
CA ALA A 39 8.71 18.05 5.81
C ALA A 39 7.55 17.22 6.37
N TYR A 40 6.70 17.83 7.21
CA TYR A 40 5.52 17.18 7.79
C TYR A 40 4.55 16.70 6.70
N ASN A 41 4.20 17.57 5.76
CA ASN A 41 3.27 17.21 4.68
C ASN A 41 3.86 16.15 3.73
N SER A 42 5.18 16.19 3.48
CA SER A 42 5.86 15.17 2.67
C SER A 42 5.81 13.81 3.35
N LEU A 43 6.16 13.74 4.64
CA LEU A 43 6.14 12.52 5.43
C LEU A 43 4.74 11.92 5.54
N GLN A 44 3.70 12.74 5.67
CA GLN A 44 2.32 12.24 5.69
C GLN A 44 1.90 11.66 4.34
N LYS A 45 2.22 12.33 3.23
CA LYS A 45 1.93 11.80 1.89
C LYS A 45 2.65 10.47 1.63
N GLU A 46 3.91 10.37 2.06
CA GLU A 46 4.73 9.16 1.97
C GLU A 46 4.11 8.02 2.79
N ARG A 47 3.72 8.28 4.04
CA ARG A 47 3.04 7.30 4.90
C ARG A 47 1.72 6.82 4.30
N ASP A 48 0.89 7.73 3.81
CA ASP A 48 -0.39 7.39 3.20
C ASP A 48 -0.18 6.54 1.93
N SER A 49 0.84 6.85 1.12
CA SER A 49 1.17 6.08 -0.07
C SER A 49 1.63 4.66 0.30
N PHE A 50 2.53 4.55 1.27
CA PHE A 50 3.03 3.27 1.75
C PHE A 50 1.91 2.41 2.36
N GLN A 51 1.02 3.00 3.15
CA GLN A 51 -0.13 2.28 3.72
C GLN A 51 -1.08 1.76 2.63
N ARG A 52 -1.35 2.57 1.60
CA ARG A 52 -2.17 2.15 0.45
C ARG A 52 -1.55 0.97 -0.28
N GLU A 53 -0.24 1.02 -0.53
CA GLU A 53 0.48 -0.03 -1.24
C GLU A 53 0.57 -1.32 -0.42
N ALA A 54 0.83 -1.22 0.88
CA ALA A 54 0.80 -2.36 1.79
C ALA A 54 -0.61 -3.00 1.85
N THR A 55 -1.66 -2.18 1.84
CA THR A 55 -3.04 -2.65 1.81
C THR A 55 -3.34 -3.40 0.51
N LEU A 56 -2.93 -2.84 -0.64
CA LEU A 56 -3.09 -3.48 -1.94
C LEU A 56 -2.31 -4.80 -2.04
N PHE A 57 -1.06 -4.82 -1.56
CA PHE A 57 -0.25 -6.03 -1.49
C PHE A 57 -0.94 -7.13 -0.66
N LYS A 58 -1.45 -6.77 0.52
CA LYS A 58 -2.20 -7.70 1.38
C LYS A 58 -3.44 -8.22 0.67
N LEU A 59 -4.22 -7.35 0.02
CA LEU A 59 -5.44 -7.72 -0.66
C LEU A 59 -5.18 -8.74 -1.80
N VAL A 60 -4.09 -8.55 -2.54
CA VAL A 60 -3.63 -9.50 -3.58
C VAL A 60 -3.15 -10.82 -2.99
N SER A 61 -2.43 -10.78 -1.87
CA SER A 61 -2.00 -11.99 -1.14
C SER A 61 -3.20 -12.79 -0.62
N ASP A 62 -4.20 -12.11 -0.06
CA ASP A 62 -5.44 -12.71 0.41
C ASP A 62 -6.21 -13.32 -0.78
N PHE A 63 -6.28 -12.62 -1.92
CA PHE A 63 -6.88 -13.15 -3.15
C PHE A 63 -6.19 -14.43 -3.61
N GLN A 64 -4.86 -14.44 -3.70
CA GLN A 64 -4.09 -15.62 -4.08
C GLN A 64 -4.34 -16.80 -3.13
N THR A 65 -4.43 -16.52 -1.83
CA THR A 65 -4.72 -17.54 -0.80
C THR A 65 -6.10 -18.14 -1.00
N GLN A 66 -7.14 -17.30 -1.14
CA GLN A 66 -8.52 -17.78 -1.34
C GLN A 66 -8.68 -18.52 -2.67
N PHE A 67 -7.97 -18.10 -3.72
CA PHE A 67 -7.97 -18.76 -5.02
C PHE A 67 -7.32 -20.16 -4.97
N ASN A 68 -6.22 -20.30 -4.24
CA ASN A 68 -5.60 -21.61 -3.99
C ASN A 68 -6.53 -22.51 -3.17
N LEU A 69 -7.14 -21.97 -2.10
CA LEU A 69 -8.08 -22.71 -1.27
C LEU A 69 -9.28 -23.19 -2.10
N SER A 70 -9.89 -22.34 -2.93
CA SER A 70 -11.03 -22.75 -3.77
C SER A 70 -10.63 -23.91 -4.69
N THR A 71 -9.45 -23.83 -5.32
CA THR A 71 -8.93 -24.90 -6.20
C THR A 71 -8.72 -26.22 -5.45
N VAL A 72 -8.19 -26.17 -4.23
CA VAL A 72 -8.00 -27.39 -3.41
C VAL A 72 -9.36 -27.98 -3.01
N HIS A 73 -10.26 -27.14 -2.50
CA HIS A 73 -11.54 -27.59 -1.98
C HIS A 73 -12.46 -28.15 -3.07
N ILE A 74 -12.51 -27.55 -4.26
CA ILE A 74 -13.32 -28.09 -5.36
C ILE A 74 -12.82 -29.48 -5.79
N ARG A 75 -11.50 -29.66 -5.88
CA ARG A 75 -10.87 -30.94 -6.23
C ARG A 75 -11.13 -31.99 -5.17
N SER A 76 -10.96 -31.64 -3.89
CA SER A 76 -11.28 -32.54 -2.77
C SER A 76 -12.75 -32.93 -2.76
N PHE A 77 -13.66 -32.00 -3.06
CA PHE A 77 -15.08 -32.30 -3.16
C PHE A 77 -15.39 -33.25 -4.32
N LEU A 78 -14.86 -33.00 -5.52
CA LEU A 78 -15.10 -33.85 -6.71
C LEU A 78 -14.54 -35.28 -6.57
N ILE A 79 -13.51 -35.49 -5.74
CA ILE A 79 -12.98 -36.83 -5.44
C ILE A 79 -13.79 -37.51 -4.33
N THR A 80 -14.04 -36.81 -3.23
CA THR A 80 -14.52 -37.43 -1.99
C THR A 80 -16.03 -37.37 -1.81
N GLY A 81 -16.70 -36.46 -2.50
CA GLY A 81 -18.12 -36.14 -2.29
C GLY A 81 -18.44 -35.52 -0.92
N GLN A 82 -17.43 -35.21 -0.08
CA GLN A 82 -17.70 -34.72 1.28
C GLN A 82 -18.25 -33.30 1.29
N PRO A 83 -19.44 -33.05 1.86
CA PRO A 83 -20.09 -31.73 1.85
C PRO A 83 -19.25 -30.61 2.48
N LEU A 84 -18.37 -30.94 3.43
CA LEU A 84 -17.49 -29.97 4.08
C LEU A 84 -16.59 -29.26 3.05
N PHE A 85 -15.99 -29.99 2.11
CA PHE A 85 -15.14 -29.39 1.08
C PHE A 85 -15.94 -28.49 0.14
N PHE A 86 -17.19 -28.82 -0.16
CA PHE A 86 -18.05 -27.93 -0.94
C PHE A 86 -18.36 -26.64 -0.17
N ALA A 87 -18.67 -26.73 1.12
CA ALA A 87 -18.90 -25.56 1.96
C ALA A 87 -17.64 -24.67 2.09
N ASP A 88 -16.46 -25.28 2.20
CA ASP A 88 -15.18 -24.56 2.21
C ASP A 88 -14.88 -23.88 0.87
N TYR A 89 -15.15 -24.57 -0.24
CA TYR A 89 -15.09 -23.99 -1.57
C TYR A 89 -15.97 -22.75 -1.66
N LEU A 90 -17.26 -22.84 -1.30
CA LEU A 90 -18.19 -21.70 -1.35
C LEU A 90 -17.72 -20.52 -0.50
N ARG A 91 -17.15 -20.79 0.69
CA ARG A 91 -16.55 -19.74 1.52
C ARG A 91 -15.40 -19.03 0.82
N ALA A 92 -14.48 -19.78 0.21
CA ALA A 92 -13.37 -19.23 -0.55
C ALA A 92 -13.85 -18.41 -1.77
N VAL A 93 -14.84 -18.91 -2.52
CA VAL A 93 -15.46 -18.18 -3.64
C VAL A 93 -16.08 -16.87 -3.20
N ASN A 94 -16.83 -16.88 -2.09
CA ASN A 94 -17.45 -15.67 -1.56
C ASN A 94 -16.40 -14.67 -1.05
N ALA A 95 -15.31 -15.15 -0.45
CA ALA A 95 -14.19 -14.29 -0.09
C ALA A 95 -13.56 -13.64 -1.34
N LEU A 96 -13.35 -14.39 -2.42
CA LEU A 96 -12.87 -13.83 -3.70
C LEU A 96 -13.80 -12.75 -4.26
N LYS A 97 -15.12 -12.92 -4.18
CA LYS A 97 -16.09 -11.89 -4.59
C LYS A 97 -15.94 -10.60 -3.76
N SER A 98 -15.81 -10.73 -2.44
CA SER A 98 -15.59 -9.59 -1.54
C SER A 98 -14.26 -8.88 -1.83
N LEU A 99 -13.19 -9.62 -2.09
CA LEU A 99 -11.89 -9.08 -2.46
C LEU A 99 -11.94 -8.36 -3.81
N ASN A 100 -12.66 -8.90 -4.79
CA ASN A 100 -12.91 -8.25 -6.08
C ASN A 100 -13.61 -6.90 -5.93
N ASN A 101 -14.60 -6.82 -5.03
CA ASN A 101 -15.27 -5.55 -4.72
C ASN A 101 -14.31 -4.57 -4.02
N ALA A 102 -13.45 -5.05 -3.12
CA ALA A 102 -12.44 -4.21 -2.47
C ALA A 102 -11.41 -3.66 -3.47
N PHE A 103 -11.06 -4.41 -4.53
CA PHE A 103 -10.17 -3.93 -5.58
C PHE A 103 -10.74 -2.75 -6.38
N ALA A 104 -12.07 -2.61 -6.48
CA ALA A 104 -12.68 -1.49 -7.20
C ALA A 104 -12.25 -0.13 -6.63
N LEU A 105 -11.99 -0.05 -5.32
CA LEU A 105 -11.49 1.15 -4.65
C LEU A 105 -10.08 1.57 -5.13
N PHE A 106 -9.29 0.63 -5.63
CA PHE A 106 -7.93 0.86 -6.12
C PHE A 106 -7.88 1.03 -7.64
N GLU A 107 -8.83 0.45 -8.38
CA GLU A 107 -8.93 0.59 -9.83
C GLU A 107 -9.11 2.05 -10.25
N ASP A 108 -9.93 2.83 -9.55
CA ASP A 108 -10.14 4.25 -9.87
C ASP A 108 -8.87 5.12 -9.67
N LEU A 109 -7.98 4.71 -8.76
CA LEU A 109 -6.78 5.46 -8.41
C LEU A 109 -5.55 5.08 -9.27
N HIS A 110 -5.51 3.83 -9.76
CA HIS A 110 -4.34 3.26 -10.43
C HIS A 110 -4.65 2.63 -11.79
N ALA A 111 -5.78 2.99 -12.42
CA ALA A 111 -6.33 2.35 -13.64
C ALA A 111 -5.34 2.11 -14.80
N LYS A 112 -4.23 2.87 -14.87
CA LYS A 112 -3.23 2.81 -15.95
C LYS A 112 -1.89 2.17 -15.54
N SER A 113 -1.75 1.69 -14.30
CA SER A 113 -0.50 1.11 -13.85
C SER A 113 -0.29 -0.30 -14.42
N GLU A 114 0.97 -0.68 -14.64
CA GLU A 114 1.32 -2.02 -15.13
C GLU A 114 0.85 -3.10 -14.15
N GLU A 115 0.95 -2.82 -12.84
CA GLU A 115 0.45 -3.71 -11.80
C GLU A 115 -1.06 -3.94 -11.96
N MET A 116 -1.86 -2.88 -12.11
CA MET A 116 -3.30 -3.05 -12.29
C MET A 116 -3.66 -3.82 -13.57
N ALA A 117 -2.86 -3.70 -14.63
CA ALA A 117 -3.03 -4.51 -15.83
C ALA A 117 -2.79 -6.02 -15.55
N LEU A 118 -1.76 -6.36 -14.75
CA LEU A 118 -1.48 -7.73 -14.33
C LEU A 118 -2.61 -8.28 -13.46
N LEU A 119 -3.06 -7.52 -12.45
CA LEU A 119 -4.16 -7.92 -11.56
C LEU A 119 -5.45 -8.16 -12.35
N ASN A 120 -5.80 -7.26 -13.27
CA ASN A 120 -7.00 -7.39 -14.09
C ASN A 120 -6.93 -8.60 -15.03
N ARG A 121 -5.75 -8.94 -15.56
CA ARG A 121 -5.55 -10.17 -16.33
C ARG A 121 -5.71 -11.41 -15.44
N ALA A 122 -5.19 -11.38 -14.21
CA ALA A 122 -5.32 -12.47 -13.25
C ALA A 122 -6.79 -12.70 -12.89
N LYS A 123 -7.53 -11.64 -12.54
CA LYS A 123 -8.97 -11.67 -12.25
C LYS A 123 -9.78 -12.28 -13.38
N ARG A 124 -9.56 -11.84 -14.63
CA ARG A 124 -10.25 -12.40 -15.80
C ARG A 124 -9.93 -13.89 -16.01
N LYS A 125 -8.68 -14.30 -15.82
CA LYS A 125 -8.31 -15.73 -15.91
C LYS A 125 -8.94 -16.55 -14.78
N ALA A 126 -9.00 -16.02 -13.57
CA ALA A 126 -9.68 -16.66 -12.45
C ALA A 126 -11.19 -16.82 -12.70
N GLU A 127 -11.82 -15.84 -13.34
CA GLU A 127 -13.24 -15.95 -13.75
C GLU A 127 -13.44 -17.03 -14.81
N ASN A 128 -12.54 -17.15 -15.79
CA ASN A 128 -12.62 -18.25 -16.75
C ASN A 128 -12.48 -19.62 -16.08
N ILE A 129 -11.64 -19.72 -15.04
CA ILE A 129 -11.52 -20.95 -14.23
C ILE A 129 -12.82 -21.22 -13.46
N ARG A 130 -13.47 -20.17 -12.93
CA ARG A 130 -14.77 -20.31 -12.26
C ARG A 130 -15.81 -20.96 -13.17
N VAL A 131 -15.85 -20.59 -14.45
CA VAL A 131 -16.76 -21.22 -15.44
C VAL A 131 -16.49 -22.72 -15.57
N ILE A 132 -15.22 -23.13 -15.61
CA ILE A 132 -14.83 -24.55 -15.67
C ILE A 132 -15.26 -25.29 -14.39
N GLU A 133 -15.03 -24.69 -13.22
CA GLU A 133 -15.45 -25.26 -11.93
C GLU A 133 -16.98 -25.38 -11.83
N THR A 134 -17.72 -24.39 -12.31
CA THR A 134 -19.18 -24.40 -12.37
C THR A 134 -19.71 -25.48 -13.32
N HIS A 135 -19.06 -25.70 -14.46
CA HIS A 135 -19.39 -26.81 -15.37
C HIS A 135 -19.18 -28.16 -14.69
N ALA A 136 -18.03 -28.37 -14.04
CA ALA A 136 -17.74 -29.59 -13.30
C ALA A 136 -18.76 -29.85 -12.17
N LEU A 137 -19.10 -28.82 -11.40
CA LEU A 137 -20.12 -28.90 -10.36
C LEU A 137 -21.49 -29.23 -10.92
N LYS A 138 -21.87 -28.66 -12.07
CA LYS A 138 -23.16 -28.95 -12.71
C LYS A 138 -23.23 -30.39 -13.23
N LEU A 139 -22.14 -30.91 -13.79
CA LEU A 139 -22.04 -32.32 -14.19
C LEU A 139 -22.22 -33.25 -12.99
N LEU A 140 -21.52 -32.98 -11.88
CA LEU A 140 -21.66 -33.77 -10.64
C LEU A 140 -23.08 -33.69 -10.07
N ALA A 141 -23.66 -32.48 -9.99
CA ALA A 141 -25.00 -32.27 -9.48
C ALA A 141 -26.06 -33.04 -10.30
N THR A 142 -25.89 -33.08 -11.62
CA THR A 142 -26.78 -33.80 -12.52
C THR A 142 -26.59 -35.33 -12.42
N ALA A 143 -25.35 -35.79 -12.21
CA ALA A 143 -25.04 -37.21 -12.03
C ALA A 143 -25.68 -37.78 -10.75
N TYR A 144 -25.66 -37.02 -9.65
CA TYR A 144 -26.19 -37.45 -8.35
C TYR A 144 -27.58 -36.90 -8.00
N THR A 145 -28.27 -36.29 -8.98
CA THR A 145 -29.59 -35.67 -8.80
C THR A 145 -29.68 -34.78 -7.55
N VAL A 146 -28.63 -33.99 -7.31
CA VAL A 146 -28.52 -33.12 -6.14
C VAL A 146 -29.64 -32.09 -6.15
N ASN A 147 -30.28 -31.90 -5.00
CA ASN A 147 -31.33 -30.91 -4.83
C ASN A 147 -30.81 -29.50 -5.17
N ALA A 148 -31.46 -28.82 -6.10
CA ALA A 148 -31.10 -27.46 -6.53
C ALA A 148 -30.98 -26.44 -5.38
N ARG A 149 -31.73 -26.64 -4.29
CA ARG A 149 -31.65 -25.78 -3.09
C ARG A 149 -30.30 -25.85 -2.36
N LEU A 150 -29.51 -26.89 -2.60
CA LEU A 150 -28.19 -27.09 -2.02
C LEU A 150 -27.06 -26.52 -2.89
N LEU A 151 -27.39 -26.08 -4.11
CA LEU A 151 -26.44 -25.54 -5.08
C LEU A 151 -26.51 -24.01 -5.10
N THR A 152 -25.43 -23.39 -5.59
CA THR A 152 -25.44 -21.95 -5.85
C THR A 152 -26.28 -21.62 -7.07
N ASP A 153 -26.77 -20.39 -7.14
CA ASP A 153 -27.50 -19.88 -8.32
C ASP A 153 -26.69 -20.01 -9.61
N GLU A 154 -25.37 -19.84 -9.52
CA GLU A 154 -24.44 -19.97 -10.63
C GLU A 154 -24.43 -21.41 -11.19
N VAL A 155 -24.36 -22.43 -10.33
CA VAL A 155 -24.43 -23.84 -10.74
C VAL A 155 -25.85 -24.18 -11.22
N ASN A 156 -26.89 -23.68 -10.56
CA ASN A 156 -28.28 -23.93 -10.95
C ASN A 156 -28.59 -23.38 -12.35
N SER A 157 -28.12 -22.17 -12.66
CA SER A 157 -28.35 -21.48 -13.94
C SER A 157 -27.45 -21.98 -15.07
N TYR A 158 -26.33 -22.66 -14.77
CA TYR A 158 -25.45 -23.21 -15.80
C TYR A 158 -26.17 -24.29 -16.63
N SER A 159 -26.18 -24.10 -17.96
CA SER A 159 -26.76 -25.05 -18.90
C SER A 159 -25.69 -26.02 -19.41
N LEU A 160 -25.89 -27.32 -19.18
CA LEU A 160 -25.07 -28.36 -19.79
C LEU A 160 -25.38 -28.45 -21.29
N SER A 161 -24.39 -28.88 -22.07
CA SER A 161 -24.60 -29.21 -23.48
C SER A 161 -25.52 -30.43 -23.62
N ALA A 162 -26.13 -30.61 -24.79
CA ALA A 162 -26.95 -31.80 -25.07
C ALA A 162 -26.12 -33.10 -24.95
N GLU A 163 -24.85 -33.03 -25.33
CA GLU A 163 -23.90 -34.14 -25.18
C GLU A 163 -23.67 -34.47 -23.71
N ASP A 164 -23.34 -33.48 -22.89
CA ASP A 164 -23.14 -33.64 -21.44
C ASP A 164 -24.39 -34.21 -20.77
N MET A 165 -25.57 -33.74 -21.14
CA MET A 165 -26.85 -34.21 -20.59
C MET A 165 -27.11 -35.69 -20.91
N ALA A 166 -26.76 -36.14 -22.12
CA ALA A 166 -26.95 -37.50 -22.58
C ALA A 166 -25.94 -38.51 -21.99
N ARG A 167 -24.83 -38.05 -21.38
CA ARG A 167 -23.85 -38.93 -20.72
C ARG A 167 -24.44 -39.64 -19.50
N THR A 168 -23.89 -40.83 -19.21
CA THR A 168 -24.21 -41.57 -17.98
C THR A 168 -23.72 -40.80 -16.75
N PRO A 169 -24.29 -41.06 -15.55
CA PRO A 169 -23.80 -40.47 -14.31
C PRO A 169 -22.29 -40.66 -14.07
N GLU A 170 -21.76 -41.84 -14.40
CA GLU A 170 -20.34 -42.17 -14.23
C GLU A 170 -19.45 -41.36 -15.17
N ASP A 171 -19.86 -41.22 -16.44
CA ASP A 171 -19.13 -40.38 -17.41
C ASP A 171 -19.17 -38.91 -17.02
N LYS A 172 -20.31 -38.40 -16.53
CA LYS A 172 -20.44 -37.03 -16.04
C LYS A 172 -19.46 -36.76 -14.90
N LEU A 173 -19.35 -37.68 -13.95
CA LEU A 173 -18.42 -37.56 -12.83
C LEU A 173 -16.95 -37.58 -13.30
N ARG A 174 -16.61 -38.52 -14.20
CA ARG A 174 -15.27 -38.60 -14.77
C ARG A 174 -14.88 -37.32 -15.50
N ILE A 175 -15.77 -36.78 -16.33
CA ILE A 175 -15.54 -35.51 -17.04
C ILE A 175 -15.39 -34.36 -16.04
N ALA A 176 -16.24 -34.29 -15.01
CA ALA A 176 -16.14 -33.26 -13.97
C ALA A 176 -14.77 -33.28 -13.27
N GLN A 177 -14.24 -34.46 -12.98
CA GLN A 177 -12.89 -34.64 -12.43
C GLN A 177 -11.84 -34.22 -13.46
N ASP A 178 -11.91 -34.72 -14.70
CA ASP A 178 -10.97 -34.38 -15.77
C ASP A 178 -10.91 -32.87 -16.03
N LEU A 179 -12.03 -32.15 -15.91
CA LEU A 179 -12.09 -30.69 -16.07
C LEU A 179 -11.25 -29.94 -15.04
N VAL A 180 -11.18 -30.40 -13.79
CA VAL A 180 -10.43 -29.69 -12.71
C VAL A 180 -9.04 -30.28 -12.46
N PHE A 181 -8.78 -31.51 -12.89
CA PHE A 181 -7.46 -32.17 -12.78
C PHE A 181 -6.67 -32.14 -14.08
N GLY A 182 -7.31 -31.80 -15.20
CA GLY A 182 -6.71 -31.77 -16.53
C GLY A 182 -5.61 -30.73 -16.71
N ALA A 183 -4.79 -30.95 -17.72
CA ALA A 183 -3.63 -30.11 -18.02
C ALA A 183 -4.02 -28.66 -18.33
N ASP A 184 -5.14 -28.42 -18.99
CA ASP A 184 -5.59 -27.07 -19.34
C ASP A 184 -6.01 -26.27 -18.11
N TYR A 185 -6.71 -26.91 -17.17
CA TYR A 185 -7.03 -26.30 -15.88
C TYR A 185 -5.76 -25.98 -15.09
N LEU A 186 -4.83 -26.94 -15.00
CA LEU A 186 -3.56 -26.74 -14.29
C LEU A 186 -2.75 -25.59 -14.89
N ARG A 187 -2.70 -25.49 -16.21
CA ARG A 187 -2.02 -24.41 -16.94
C ARG A 187 -2.72 -23.07 -16.71
N ALA A 188 -4.05 -23.03 -16.74
CA ALA A 188 -4.82 -21.83 -16.47
C ALA A 188 -4.58 -21.35 -15.03
N ASN A 189 -4.63 -22.27 -14.06
CA ASN A 189 -4.38 -22.00 -12.64
C ASN A 189 -2.96 -21.44 -12.42
N ALA A 190 -1.93 -22.09 -12.99
CA ALA A 190 -0.56 -21.59 -12.95
C ALA A 190 -0.42 -20.19 -13.60
N GLY A 191 -1.19 -19.92 -14.66
CA GLY A 191 -1.24 -18.61 -15.30
C GLY A 191 -1.81 -17.51 -14.39
N VAL A 192 -2.81 -17.80 -13.56
CA VAL A 192 -3.32 -16.84 -12.55
C VAL A 192 -2.24 -16.57 -11.52
N ILE A 193 -1.64 -17.62 -10.94
CA ILE A 193 -0.59 -17.48 -9.92
C ILE A 193 0.62 -16.70 -10.44
N SER A 194 1.06 -16.98 -11.68
CA SER A 194 2.15 -16.26 -12.30
C SER A 194 1.88 -14.76 -12.43
N LEU A 195 0.65 -14.36 -12.80
CA LEU A 195 0.29 -12.95 -12.91
C LEU A 195 0.21 -12.26 -11.54
N LEU A 196 -0.28 -12.94 -10.50
CA LEU A 196 -0.32 -12.41 -9.14
C LEU A 196 1.09 -12.24 -8.56
N ASN A 197 1.99 -13.21 -8.81
CA ASN A 197 3.39 -13.10 -8.42
C ASN A 197 4.10 -11.96 -9.17
N ALA A 198 3.84 -11.81 -10.47
CA ALA A 198 4.36 -10.70 -11.26
C ALA A 198 3.86 -9.36 -10.72
N PHE A 199 2.56 -9.25 -10.39
CA PHE A 199 2.00 -8.08 -9.73
C PHE A 199 2.77 -7.73 -8.46
N GLN A 200 2.94 -8.71 -7.56
CA GLN A 200 3.61 -8.51 -6.28
C GLN A 200 5.06 -8.09 -6.46
N SER A 201 5.76 -8.69 -7.43
CA SER A 201 7.15 -8.33 -7.76
C SER A 201 7.25 -6.91 -8.31
N THR A 202 6.37 -6.52 -9.24
CA THR A 202 6.36 -5.16 -9.80
C THR A 202 6.03 -4.13 -8.72
N LEU A 203 5.03 -4.39 -7.87
CA LEU A 203 4.68 -3.53 -6.74
C LEU A 203 5.84 -3.39 -5.75
N TYR A 204 6.48 -4.50 -5.39
CA TYR A 204 7.64 -4.51 -4.50
C TYR A 204 8.83 -3.71 -5.07
N ASN A 205 9.12 -3.90 -6.36
CA ASN A 205 10.19 -3.16 -7.05
C ASN A 205 9.87 -1.65 -7.11
N ARG A 206 8.61 -1.28 -7.33
CA ARG A 206 8.18 0.12 -7.33
C ARG A 206 8.32 0.75 -5.94
N ILE A 207 7.85 0.09 -4.88
CA ILE A 207 8.00 0.53 -3.48
C ILE A 207 9.48 0.77 -3.16
N ASN A 208 10.35 -0.18 -3.51
CA ASN A 208 11.78 -0.07 -3.22
C ASN A 208 12.46 1.03 -4.03
N THR A 209 12.08 1.20 -5.31
CA THR A 209 12.62 2.27 -6.16
C THR A 209 12.15 3.65 -5.68
N GLN A 210 10.89 3.77 -5.26
CA GLN A 210 10.34 5.00 -4.69
C GLN A 210 11.00 5.33 -3.34
N THR A 211 11.25 4.34 -2.49
CA THR A 211 11.99 4.54 -1.24
C THR A 211 13.40 5.13 -1.49
N ILE A 212 14.08 4.75 -2.58
CA ILE A 212 15.40 5.30 -2.93
C ILE A 212 15.33 6.75 -3.46
N ILE A 213 14.23 7.12 -4.12
CA ILE A 213 14.08 8.45 -4.75
C ILE A 213 13.46 9.47 -3.78
N GLU A 214 12.51 9.06 -2.93
CA GLU A 214 11.75 9.95 -2.04
C GLU A 214 12.46 10.25 -0.71
N THR A 215 13.30 9.33 -0.20
CA THR A 215 14.17 9.58 0.97
C THR A 215 15.05 10.81 0.79
N ASN A 216 15.51 11.09 -0.44
CA ASN A 216 16.33 12.26 -0.73
C ASN A 216 15.66 13.61 -0.44
N ILE A 217 14.34 13.73 -0.53
CA ILE A 217 13.62 14.98 -0.24
C ILE A 217 13.47 15.17 1.26
N THR A 218 13.03 14.12 1.95
CA THR A 218 12.87 14.09 3.41
C THR A 218 14.22 14.28 4.11
N ASP A 219 15.28 13.63 3.63
CA ASP A 219 16.63 13.73 4.18
C ASP A 219 17.23 15.12 3.99
N ARG A 220 17.02 15.76 2.84
CA ARG A 220 17.46 17.15 2.60
C ARG A 220 16.71 18.14 3.49
N ALA A 221 15.40 17.95 3.67
CA ALA A 221 14.60 18.79 4.56
C ALA A 221 15.03 18.63 6.03
N LEU A 222 15.31 17.40 6.46
CA LEU A 222 15.85 17.10 7.79
C LEU A 222 17.24 17.70 7.99
N LEU A 223 18.14 17.56 7.01
CA LEU A 223 19.48 18.15 7.06
C LEU A 223 19.42 19.68 7.16
N LEU A 224 18.54 20.33 6.37
CA LEU A 224 18.31 21.78 6.45
C LEU A 224 17.79 22.19 7.84
N LEU A 225 16.85 21.43 8.42
CA LEU A 225 16.36 21.67 9.78
C LEU A 225 17.49 21.54 10.81
N THR A 226 18.34 20.53 10.71
CA THR A 226 19.52 20.36 11.58
C THR A 226 20.47 21.55 11.46
N CYS A 227 20.78 22.00 10.24
CA CYS A 227 21.64 23.17 10.01
C CYS A 227 21.04 24.46 10.60
N LEU A 228 19.73 24.68 10.43
CA LEU A 228 19.03 25.86 10.97
C LEU A 228 19.04 25.89 12.50
N LEU A 229 18.81 24.74 13.14
CA LEU A 229 18.89 24.61 14.61
C LEU A 229 20.28 24.96 15.13
N ILE A 230 21.33 24.43 14.50
CA ILE A 230 22.72 24.74 14.87
C ILE A 230 23.00 26.24 14.71
N ALA A 231 22.57 26.84 13.60
CA ALA A 231 22.75 28.27 13.34
C ALA A 231 22.06 29.15 14.41
N GLN A 232 20.84 28.78 14.84
CA GLN A 232 20.12 29.48 15.89
C GLN A 232 20.88 29.42 17.24
N ILE A 233 21.45 28.27 17.60
CA ILE A 233 22.27 28.14 18.82
C ILE A 233 23.47 29.10 18.78
N PHE A 234 24.17 29.19 17.64
CA PHE A 234 25.28 30.13 17.47
C PHE A 234 24.85 31.59 17.57
N VAL A 235 23.70 31.96 17.01
CA VAL A 235 23.15 33.33 17.12
C VAL A 235 22.81 33.66 18.57
N ILE A 236 22.17 32.75 19.31
CA ILE A 236 21.84 32.92 20.74
C ILE A 236 23.12 33.08 21.57
N ALA A 237 24.10 32.20 21.37
CA ALA A 237 25.40 32.28 22.05
C ALA A 237 26.10 33.62 21.79
N SER A 238 26.06 34.11 20.54
CA SER A 238 26.63 35.40 20.14
C SER A 238 25.94 36.58 20.83
N ILE A 239 24.60 36.54 20.96
CA ILE A 239 23.83 37.56 21.69
C ILE A 239 24.23 37.60 23.17
N ILE A 240 24.31 36.43 23.83
CA ILE A 240 24.71 36.30 25.24
C ILE A 240 26.13 36.85 25.44
N TRP A 241 27.07 36.45 24.58
CA TRP A 241 28.46 36.88 24.66
C TRP A 241 28.62 38.39 24.45
N LEU A 242 27.94 38.97 23.46
CA LEU A 242 27.96 40.42 23.22
C LEU A 242 27.38 41.22 24.40
N ARG A 243 26.29 40.72 25.01
CA ARG A 243 25.70 41.31 26.23
C ARG A 243 26.67 41.25 27.40
N ALA A 244 27.30 40.10 27.64
CA ALA A 244 28.26 39.92 28.74
C ALA A 244 29.46 40.88 28.62
N ILE A 245 30.04 41.01 27.42
CA ILE A 245 31.14 41.97 27.16
C ILE A 245 30.67 43.40 27.36
N SER A 246 29.47 43.73 26.88
CA SER A 246 28.92 45.08 27.03
C SER A 246 28.74 45.46 28.49
N MET A 247 28.26 44.54 29.35
CA MET A 247 28.12 44.80 30.79
C MET A 247 29.47 44.93 31.48
N ARG A 248 30.42 44.03 31.20
CA ARG A 248 31.78 44.11 31.76
C ARG A 248 32.47 45.44 31.42
N LYS A 249 32.37 45.91 30.18
CA LYS A 249 32.95 47.20 29.75
C LYS A 249 32.23 48.43 30.31
N TYR A 250 30.98 48.29 30.78
CA TYR A 250 30.22 49.35 31.42
C TYR A 250 30.55 49.46 32.90
N ILE A 251 30.62 48.32 33.60
CA ILE A 251 31.00 48.23 35.03
C ILE A 251 32.44 48.74 35.23
N ASN A 252 33.41 48.25 34.45
CA ASN A 252 34.82 48.67 34.53
C ASN A 252 35.09 50.14 34.15
N ARG A 253 34.06 50.93 33.79
CA ARG A 253 34.18 52.38 33.56
C ARG A 253 33.43 53.23 34.58
N LEU A 254 32.69 52.59 35.48
CA LEU A 254 32.03 53.23 36.61
C LEU A 254 32.90 53.17 37.89
N GLU A 255 33.83 52.22 37.94
CA GLU A 255 35.03 52.23 38.80
C GLU A 255 36.11 53.16 38.22
#